data_AF-D2W4Y6-F1
#
_entry.id   AF-D2W4Y6-F1
#
_cell.length_a   1.000
_cell.length_b   1.000
_cell.length_c   1.000
_cell.angle_alpha   90.00
_cell.angle_beta   90.00
_cell.angle_gamma   90.00
#
_symmetry.space_group_name_H-M   'P 1'
#
loop_
_entity.id
_entity.type
_entity.pdbx_description
1 polymer ?
#
loop_
_entity_poly.entity_id
_entity_poly.type
_entity_poly.pdbx_seq_one_letter_code
_entity_poly.pdbx_strand_id
1 'polypeptide(L)'
;MDNGDIYLCLLDSLTIVKAETGQTELVRQEKTSSISSFDVLSNGDFIIALKFGSFLFKLKTDGTWERFIDVKMPPSVLINSKDEIHVAHEMFVSKVVDGKLVRIVGSDATTTSYSNRR
;
A
#
# COMPACT_ATOMS: atom_id res chain seq x y z
N MET A 1 23.75 10.25 13.96
CA MET A 1 22.92 9.12 14.42
C MET A 1 21.60 9.30 13.71
N ASP A 2 21.26 8.40 12.79
CA ASP A 2 19.95 8.45 12.14
C ASP A 2 18.90 8.12 13.19
N ASN A 3 18.13 9.13 13.57
CA ASN A 3 16.94 8.94 14.38
C ASN A 3 15.91 8.29 13.44
N GLY A 4 15.74 6.97 13.55
CA GLY A 4 14.75 6.26 12.76
C GLY A 4 13.36 6.73 13.15
N ASP A 5 12.69 7.44 12.24
CA ASP A 5 11.30 7.86 12.42
C ASP A 5 10.40 6.62 12.45
N ILE A 6 9.58 6.49 13.49
CA ILE A 6 8.58 5.42 13.58
C ILE A 6 7.23 6.01 13.21
N TYR A 7 6.58 5.40 12.21
CA TYR A 7 5.22 5.76 11.81
C TYR A 7 4.23 4.69 12.29
N LEU A 8 3.36 5.04 13.24
CA LEU A 8 2.31 4.15 13.73
C LEU A 8 1.01 4.44 12.99
N CYS A 9 0.50 3.46 12.26
CA CYS A 9 -0.81 3.50 11.61
C CYS A 9 -1.86 2.82 12.51
N LEU A 10 -2.80 3.59 13.06
CA LEU A 10 -3.94 3.03 13.82
C LEU A 10 -5.07 2.64 12.85
N LEU A 11 -5.54 1.39 12.92
CA LEU A 11 -6.46 0.78 11.95
C LEU A 11 -7.92 1.31 12.03
N ASP A 12 -8.30 1.85 13.18
CA ASP A 12 -9.69 2.26 13.46
C ASP A 12 -9.96 3.74 13.14
N SER A 13 -8.90 4.53 12.99
CA SER A 13 -8.93 5.91 12.48
C SER A 13 -7.58 6.17 11.85
N LEU A 14 -7.52 6.64 10.60
CA LEU A 14 -6.29 6.91 9.85
C LEU A 14 -5.40 7.93 10.58
N THR A 15 -4.72 7.47 11.61
CA THR A 15 -3.83 8.25 12.46
C THR A 15 -2.45 7.69 12.19
N ILE A 16 -1.61 8.52 11.56
CA ILE A 16 -0.21 8.21 11.36
C ILE A 16 0.57 9.06 12.35
N VAL A 17 1.15 8.40 13.35
CA VAL A 17 1.97 9.08 14.35
C VAL A 17 3.40 9.09 13.86
N LYS A 18 3.97 10.26 13.57
CA LYS A 18 5.42 10.40 13.39
C LYS A 18 6.04 10.54 14.78
N ALA A 19 6.79 9.53 15.20
CA ALA A 19 7.58 9.61 16.41
C ALA A 19 9.04 9.93 16.02
N GLU A 20 9.43 11.19 16.19
CA GLU A 20 10.84 11.56 16.22
C GLU A 20 11.37 11.27 17.63
N THR A 21 12.59 10.76 17.77
CA THR A 21 13.19 10.50 19.09
C THR A 21 13.27 11.81 19.89
N GLY A 22 12.29 12.04 20.76
CA GLY A 22 12.19 13.22 21.64
C GLY A 22 10.98 14.12 21.38
N GLN A 23 10.24 13.97 20.28
CA GLN A 23 9.01 14.72 19.98
C GLN A 23 7.99 13.85 19.24
N THR A 24 6.82 13.64 19.83
CA THR A 24 5.67 13.02 19.15
C THR A 24 4.76 14.12 18.61
N GLU A 25 4.74 14.31 17.29
CA GLU A 25 3.69 15.08 16.62
C GLU A 25 2.61 14.15 16.08
N LEU A 26 1.38 14.35 16.54
CA LEU A 26 0.20 13.62 16.07
C LEU A 26 -0.35 14.34 14.83
N VAL A 27 0.02 13.86 13.63
CA VAL A 27 -0.62 14.30 12.39
C VAL A 27 -1.91 13.50 12.20
N ARG A 28 -2.99 13.94 12.84
CA ARG A 28 -4.32 13.33 12.73
C ARG A 28 -5.03 13.83 11.48
N GLN A 29 -5.23 12.96 10.49
CA GLN A 29 -6.16 13.26 9.39
C GLN A 29 -7.49 12.55 9.67
N GLU A 30 -8.57 13.32 9.87
CA GLU A 30 -9.92 12.78 10.00
C GLU A 30 -10.43 12.28 8.64
N LYS A 31 -9.92 11.12 8.19
CA LYS A 31 -10.53 10.36 7.09
C LYS A 31 -10.87 8.97 7.61
N THR A 32 -12.17 8.71 7.67
CA THR A 32 -12.86 7.55 8.27
C THR A 32 -12.69 6.23 7.52
N SER A 33 -11.62 6.08 6.73
CA SER A 33 -11.42 4.90 5.90
C SER A 33 -10.40 3.98 6.55
N SER A 34 -10.85 2.78 6.95
CA SER A 34 -9.97 1.75 7.50
C SER A 34 -8.89 1.38 6.49
N ILE A 35 -7.63 1.34 6.95
CA ILE A 35 -6.53 0.80 6.15
C ILE A 35 -6.70 -0.71 5.98
N SER A 36 -6.54 -1.20 4.76
CA SER A 36 -6.46 -2.65 4.50
C SER A 36 -5.03 -3.16 4.60
N SER A 37 -4.06 -2.36 4.15
CA SER A 37 -2.64 -2.72 4.10
C SER A 37 -1.79 -1.46 3.87
N PHE A 38 -0.53 -1.52 4.28
CA PHE A 38 0.48 -0.54 3.88
C PHE A 38 1.84 -1.23 3.78
N ASP A 39 2.75 -0.61 3.03
CA ASP A 39 4.17 -0.98 2.99
C ASP A 39 5.03 0.27 2.76
N VAL A 40 6.34 0.18 2.98
CA VAL A 40 7.26 1.31 3.04
C VAL A 40 8.32 1.21 1.94
N LEU A 41 8.50 2.29 1.20
CA LEU A 41 9.58 2.46 0.23
C LEU A 41 10.92 2.68 0.95
N SER A 42 12.03 2.39 0.29
CA SER A 42 13.38 2.56 0.85
C SER A 42 13.70 4.00 1.28
N ASN A 43 13.00 4.98 0.71
CA ASN A 43 13.10 6.39 1.06
C ASN A 43 12.24 6.80 2.27
N GLY A 44 11.53 5.85 2.89
CA GLY A 44 10.65 6.08 4.05
C GLY A 44 9.21 6.47 3.70
N ASP A 45 8.87 6.66 2.42
CA ASP A 45 7.50 6.96 2.01
C ASP A 45 6.60 5.71 2.17
N PHE A 46 5.36 5.91 2.61
CA PHE A 46 4.38 4.83 2.76
C PHE A 46 3.50 4.73 1.54
N ILE A 47 3.23 3.51 1.08
CA ILE A 47 2.13 3.21 0.16
C ILE A 47 1.02 2.54 0.95
N ILE A 48 -0.17 3.14 0.91
CA ILE A 48 -1.29 2.80 1.78
C ILE A 48 -2.50 2.40 0.94
N ALA A 49 -3.06 1.24 1.24
CA ALA A 49 -4.33 0.75 0.72
C ALA A 49 -5.44 0.95 1.75
N LEU A 50 -6.60 1.41 1.29
CA LEU A 50 -7.80 1.55 2.11
C LEU A 50 -8.80 0.45 1.76
N LYS A 51 -9.46 -0.12 2.78
CA LYS A 51 -10.37 -1.27 2.68
C LYS A 51 -11.51 -1.10 1.67
N PHE A 52 -11.97 0.14 1.48
CA PHE A 52 -13.02 0.49 0.51
C PHE A 52 -12.55 1.58 -0.47
N GLY A 53 -11.23 1.73 -0.63
CA GLY A 53 -10.63 2.72 -1.52
C GLY A 53 -10.69 2.31 -2.99
N SER A 54 -10.64 3.31 -3.87
CA SER A 54 -10.48 3.15 -5.32
C SER A 54 -9.09 3.56 -5.81
N PHE A 55 -8.16 3.78 -4.88
CA PHE A 55 -6.78 4.16 -5.17
C PHE A 55 -5.88 3.85 -3.97
N LEU A 56 -4.57 3.73 -4.24
CA LEU A 56 -3.53 3.77 -3.23
C LEU A 56 -3.17 5.21 -2.92
N PHE A 57 -2.84 5.48 -1.67
CA PHE A 57 -2.23 6.72 -1.24
C PHE A 57 -0.74 6.55 -1.10
N LYS A 58 -0.01 7.63 -1.35
CA LYS A 58 1.37 7.77 -0.91
C LYS A 58 1.43 8.83 0.19
N LEU A 59 1.93 8.44 1.35
CA LEU A 59 2.27 9.38 2.42
C LEU A 59 3.79 9.58 2.37
N LYS A 60 4.21 10.82 2.18
CA LYS A 60 5.61 11.20 2.21
C LYS A 60 6.10 11.40 3.65
N THR A 61 7.41 11.28 3.84
CA THR A 61 8.05 11.49 5.16
C THR A 61 7.84 12.89 5.73
N ASP A 62 7.57 13.89 4.88
CA ASP A 62 7.20 15.27 5.25
C ASP A 62 5.74 15.42 5.71
N GLY A 63 4.96 14.33 5.75
CA GLY A 63 3.54 14.34 6.14
C GLY A 63 2.57 14.59 4.99
N THR A 64 3.05 14.83 3.76
CA THR A 64 2.20 15.09 2.59
C THR A 64 1.53 13.81 2.12
N TRP A 65 0.21 13.89 1.91
CA TRP A 65 -0.59 12.82 1.32
C TRP A 65 -0.87 13.10 -0.16
N GLU A 66 -0.62 12.12 -1.02
CA GLU A 66 -0.99 12.19 -2.44
C GLU A 66 -1.72 10.92 -2.90
N ARG A 67 -2.65 11.09 -3.85
CA ARG A 67 -3.22 9.96 -4.59
C ARG A 67 -2.13 9.42 -5.48
N PHE A 68 -1.81 8.14 -5.33
CA PHE A 68 -0.70 7.52 -6.02
C PHE A 68 -1.13 6.81 -7.30
N ILE A 69 -2.02 5.83 -7.19
CA ILE A 69 -2.47 5.04 -8.35
C ILE A 69 -3.88 4.53 -8.13
N ASP A 70 -4.65 4.50 -9.21
CA ASP A 70 -6.02 3.99 -9.20
C ASP A 70 -6.01 2.47 -9.12
N VAL A 71 -6.78 1.96 -8.17
CA VAL A 71 -6.92 0.53 -7.93
C VAL A 71 -8.26 0.25 -7.27
N LYS A 72 -9.03 -0.69 -7.83
CA LYS A 72 -10.32 -1.03 -7.26
C LYS A 72 -10.14 -1.99 -6.10
N MET A 73 -10.52 -1.57 -4.90
CA MET A 73 -10.55 -2.40 -3.69
C MET A 73 -9.25 -3.20 -3.46
N PRO A 74 -8.10 -2.52 -3.32
CA PRO A 74 -6.83 -3.20 -3.08
C PRO A 74 -6.83 -3.92 -1.71
N PRO A 75 -6.75 -5.26 -1.67
CA PRO A 75 -6.65 -5.96 -0.38
C PRO A 75 -5.28 -5.78 0.25
N SER A 76 -4.18 -5.78 -0.52
CA SER A 76 -2.83 -5.66 0.03
C SER A 76 -1.82 -5.03 -0.93
N VAL A 77 -0.86 -4.30 -0.38
CA VAL A 77 0.31 -3.74 -1.07
C VAL A 77 1.57 -4.40 -0.52
N LEU A 78 2.53 -4.69 -1.40
CA LEU A 78 3.83 -5.28 -1.09
C LEU A 78 4.91 -4.55 -1.88
N ILE A 79 6.00 -4.17 -1.24
CA ILE A 79 7.15 -3.48 -1.82
C ILE A 79 8.38 -4.34 -1.62
N ASN A 80 9.11 -4.61 -2.69
CA ASN A 80 10.35 -5.38 -2.58
C ASN A 80 11.57 -4.48 -2.32
N SER A 81 12.74 -5.10 -2.14
CA SER A 81 14.00 -4.38 -1.86
C SER A 81 14.50 -3.47 -2.99
N LYS A 82 13.81 -3.40 -4.13
CA LYS A 82 14.11 -2.52 -5.27
C LYS A 82 13.04 -1.43 -5.43
N ASP A 83 12.20 -1.21 -4.42
CA ASP A 83 11.07 -0.29 -4.44
C ASP A 83 10.01 -0.61 -5.51
N GLU A 84 9.94 -1.87 -5.95
CA GLU A 84 8.90 -2.29 -6.88
C GLU A 84 7.60 -2.56 -6.13
N ILE A 85 6.57 -1.79 -6.47
CA ILE A 85 5.28 -1.84 -5.81
C ILE A 85 4.41 -2.91 -6.48
N HIS A 86 3.95 -3.85 -5.68
CA HIS A 86 3.04 -4.92 -6.05
C HIS A 86 1.73 -4.75 -5.31
N VAL A 87 0.64 -5.02 -6.01
CA VAL A 87 -0.70 -5.00 -5.44
C VAL A 87 -1.29 -6.39 -5.61
N ALA A 88 -1.54 -7.05 -4.49
CA ALA A 88 -2.31 -8.27 -4.48
C ALA A 88 -3.78 -7.89 -4.63
N HIS A 89 -4.49 -8.58 -5.52
CA HIS A 89 -5.94 -8.54 -5.67
C HIS A 89 -6.49 -9.90 -5.26
N GLU A 90 -7.81 -10.04 -5.21
CA GLU A 90 -8.45 -11.30 -4.83
C GLU A 90 -7.98 -12.50 -5.68
N MET A 91 -7.82 -12.28 -7.00
CA MET A 91 -7.56 -13.37 -7.96
C MET A 91 -6.25 -13.23 -8.75
N PHE A 92 -5.51 -12.14 -8.57
CA PHE A 92 -4.29 -11.86 -9.34
C PHE A 92 -3.37 -10.89 -8.60
N VAL A 93 -2.13 -10.78 -9.07
CA VAL A 93 -1.17 -9.79 -8.59
C VAL A 93 -0.79 -8.88 -9.75
N SER A 94 -0.73 -7.59 -9.50
CA SER A 94 -0.20 -6.60 -10.44
C SER A 94 1.02 -5.90 -9.87
N LYS A 95 1.88 -5.41 -10.75
CA LYS A 95 3.01 -4.53 -10.45
C LYS A 95 2.73 -3.12 -10.98
N VAL A 96 3.18 -2.10 -10.27
CA VAL A 96 3.19 -0.73 -10.78
C VAL A 96 4.36 -0.56 -11.76
N VAL A 97 4.06 -0.19 -13.00
CA VAL A 97 5.03 0.08 -14.06
C VAL A 97 4.61 1.38 -14.75
N ASP A 98 5.50 2.38 -14.74
CA ASP A 98 5.26 3.71 -15.35
C ASP A 98 3.92 4.34 -14.95
N GLY A 99 3.59 4.26 -13.65
CA GLY A 99 2.35 4.80 -13.09
C GLY A 99 1.08 4.02 -13.42
N LYS A 100 1.20 2.79 -13.97
CA LYS A 100 0.07 1.91 -14.32
C LYS A 100 0.19 0.56 -13.64
N LEU A 101 -0.94 -0.10 -13.41
CA LEU A 101 -0.96 -1.48 -12.92
C LEU A 101 -0.85 -2.46 -14.09
N VAL A 102 0.17 -3.31 -14.07
CA VAL A 102 0.39 -4.39 -15.01
C VAL A 102 0.23 -5.72 -14.27
N ARG A 103 -0.70 -6.58 -14.70
CA ARG A 103 -0.87 -7.92 -14.11
C ARG A 103 0.39 -8.77 -14.36
N ILE A 104 0.89 -9.43 -13.32
CA ILE A 104 2.10 -10.27 -13.39
C ILE A 104 1.85 -11.73 -12.99
N VAL A 105 0.81 -12.02 -12.21
CA VAL A 105 0.43 -13.38 -11.78
C VAL A 105 -1.10 -13.46 -11.72
N GLY A 106 -1.66 -14.63 -12.03
CA GLY A 106 -3.10 -14.92 -12.00
C GLY A 106 -3.69 -15.08 -13.39
N SER A 107 -4.56 -16.08 -13.58
CA SER A 107 -5.25 -16.30 -14.84
C SER A 107 -6.32 -15.23 -15.04
N ASP A 108 -6.55 -14.82 -16.29
CA ASP A 108 -7.86 -14.27 -16.64
C ASP A 108 -8.90 -15.30 -16.21
N ALA A 109 -9.89 -14.89 -15.44
CA ALA A 109 -10.93 -15.77 -14.96
C ALA A 109 -11.81 -16.25 -16.14
N THR A 110 -11.28 -17.11 -17.01
CA THR A 110 -11.97 -17.74 -18.15
C THR A 110 -11.18 -18.87 -18.84
N THR A 111 -10.15 -19.50 -18.25
CA THR A 111 -9.75 -20.85 -18.70
C THR A 111 -8.83 -21.56 -17.72
N THR A 112 -9.36 -22.51 -16.95
CA THR A 112 -8.58 -23.67 -16.53
C THR A 112 -9.49 -24.89 -16.44
N SER A 113 -9.57 -25.64 -17.53
CA SER A 113 -9.94 -27.04 -17.49
C SER A 113 -8.78 -27.82 -16.88
N TYR A 114 -9.00 -28.40 -15.70
CA TYR A 114 -8.06 -29.35 -15.13
C TYR A 114 -8.16 -30.67 -15.92
N SER A 115 -7.12 -31.02 -16.66
CA SER A 115 -6.91 -32.41 -17.06
C SER A 115 -5.67 -32.93 -16.36
N ASN A 116 -5.91 -33.70 -15.28
CA ASN A 116 -4.88 -34.53 -14.68
C ASN A 116 -4.52 -35.63 -15.68
N ARG A 117 -3.29 -35.62 -16.21
CA ARG A 117 -2.72 -36.82 -16.82
C ARG A 117 -2.12 -37.67 -15.69
N ARG A 118 -2.62 -38.90 -15.59
CA ARG A 118 -1.91 -40.01 -14.94
C ARG A 118 -0.79 -40.50 -15.85
#